data_AF-A0A1Z8ZQ22-F1
#
_entry.id   AF-A0A1Z8ZQ22-F1
#
_cell.length_a   1.000
_cell.length_b   1.000
_cell.length_c   1.000
_cell.angle_alpha   90.00
_cell.angle_beta   90.00
_cell.angle_gamma   90.00
#
_symmetry.space_group_name_H-M   'P 1'
#
loop_
_entity.id
_entity.type
_entity.pdbx_description
1 polymer ?
#
loop_
_entity_poly.entity_id
_entity_poly.type
_entity_poly.pdbx_seq_one_letter_code
_entity_poly.pdbx_strand_id
1 'polypeptide(L)'
;MKKSIFWPLLILVGLLSAQRKNNSSGPNEPIPKSEVLKLTGDFKDSKLEEDVRILWLYGPEDHRGGEHDYVRIKELFVPLLKSIPRITVDEAYQFPTQEQFDQAALLIQYLHLPDLTDEQFAMYQKFVDGGGAVVSLHESCIMRPVDRAEKLAACIGSSWKGNKTSKWSKFDHAHPLYLNTDHPAFKGLPDSIKLNDESYWNLLKKDNVEVIGAIAPADTKDFAAALKHPEVRSDTFWTYTSGKGRVFGTTTGHYTYTFHDPTYRVLLLRGMAWALDIDPAPLMPLATQGITDDKDLVGTKDAMMDYKNRKL
;
A
#
# COMPACT_ATOMS: atom_id res chain seq x y z
N MET A 1 44.78 -11.79 -61.99
CA MET A 1 44.74 -11.46 -60.55
C MET A 1 43.38 -10.85 -60.20
N LYS A 2 42.43 -11.65 -59.72
CA LYS A 2 41.17 -11.18 -59.12
C LYS A 2 41.21 -11.59 -57.65
N LYS A 3 41.26 -10.63 -56.73
CA LYS A 3 41.21 -10.88 -55.28
C LYS A 3 39.76 -11.07 -54.88
N SER A 4 39.38 -12.28 -54.46
CA SER A 4 38.13 -12.51 -53.72
C SER A 4 38.27 -11.91 -52.33
N ILE A 5 37.38 -11.00 -51.98
CA ILE A 5 37.22 -10.47 -50.63
C ILE A 5 36.24 -11.40 -49.92
N PHE A 6 36.75 -12.18 -48.96
CA PHE A 6 35.93 -12.92 -48.01
C PHE A 6 35.37 -11.93 -46.98
N TRP A 7 34.05 -11.81 -46.90
CA TRP A 7 33.37 -11.20 -45.75
C TRP A 7 33.16 -12.29 -44.69
N PRO A 8 33.61 -12.12 -43.43
CA PRO A 8 33.23 -13.03 -42.38
C PRO A 8 31.79 -12.71 -41.97
N LEU A 9 30.92 -13.71 -42.06
CA LEU A 9 29.58 -13.69 -41.50
C LEU A 9 29.73 -13.66 -39.97
N LEU A 10 29.63 -12.47 -39.36
CA LEU A 10 29.48 -12.32 -37.92
C LEU A 10 28.11 -12.89 -37.53
N ILE A 11 28.10 -14.14 -37.08
CA ILE A 11 26.96 -14.72 -36.38
C ILE A 11 26.86 -13.99 -35.04
N LEU A 12 25.98 -13.00 -34.99
CA LEU A 12 25.57 -12.35 -33.76
C LEU A 12 24.79 -13.39 -32.95
N VAL A 13 25.48 -14.12 -32.07
CA VAL A 13 24.83 -14.95 -31.06
C VAL A 13 24.16 -13.97 -30.09
N GLY A 14 22.90 -13.66 -30.37
CA GLY A 14 22.05 -12.95 -29.44
C GLY A 14 22.00 -13.73 -28.14
N LEU A 15 22.64 -13.19 -27.10
CA LEU A 15 22.36 -13.56 -25.72
C LEU A 15 20.91 -13.16 -25.44
N LEU A 16 19.97 -14.02 -25.83
CA LEU A 16 18.68 -14.10 -25.19
C LEU A 16 18.97 -14.42 -23.73
N SER A 17 18.98 -13.40 -22.90
CA SER A 17 18.81 -13.60 -21.47
C SER A 17 17.48 -14.34 -21.33
N ALA A 18 17.57 -15.63 -21.02
CA ALA A 18 16.44 -16.39 -20.54
C ALA A 18 16.04 -15.69 -19.23
N GLN A 19 15.10 -14.74 -19.31
CA GLN A 19 14.27 -14.40 -18.17
C GLN A 19 13.75 -15.73 -17.66
N ARG A 20 14.28 -16.19 -16.53
CA ARG A 20 13.61 -17.23 -15.74
C ARG A 20 12.17 -16.77 -15.63
N LYS A 21 11.23 -17.57 -16.15
CA LYS A 21 9.82 -17.43 -15.83
C LYS A 21 9.70 -17.61 -14.32
N ASN A 22 9.81 -16.53 -13.55
CA ASN A 22 9.50 -16.55 -12.13
C ASN A 22 7.98 -16.73 -12.05
N ASN A 23 7.58 -17.92 -11.65
CA ASN A 23 6.19 -18.36 -11.56
C ASN A 23 5.54 -17.88 -10.23
N SER A 24 5.90 -16.70 -9.71
CA SER A 24 5.61 -16.27 -8.33
C SER A 24 4.64 -15.08 -8.19
N SER A 25 3.74 -14.82 -9.14
CA SER A 25 2.79 -13.69 -9.07
C SER A 25 1.42 -14.06 -8.50
N GLY A 26 1.37 -14.95 -7.52
CA GLY A 26 0.13 -15.39 -6.86
C GLY A 26 0.08 -15.00 -5.40
N PRO A 27 -1.09 -15.14 -4.74
CA PRO A 27 -1.20 -14.92 -3.31
C PRO A 27 -0.26 -15.81 -2.51
N ASN A 28 0.03 -15.38 -1.29
CA ASN A 28 0.58 -16.27 -0.28
C ASN A 28 -0.39 -17.41 0.01
N GLU A 29 0.14 -18.59 0.37
CA GLU A 29 -0.72 -19.67 0.85
C GLU A 29 -1.48 -19.24 2.10
N PRO A 30 -2.78 -19.59 2.22
CA PRO A 30 -3.54 -19.35 3.43
C PRO A 30 -2.86 -19.95 4.67
N ILE A 31 -2.85 -19.20 5.76
CA ILE A 31 -2.21 -19.59 7.03
C ILE A 31 -3.24 -19.86 8.12
N PRO A 32 -2.96 -20.69 9.14
CA PRO A 32 -3.89 -20.91 10.23
C PRO A 32 -4.29 -19.59 10.90
N LYS A 33 -5.57 -19.42 11.22
CA LYS A 33 -6.08 -18.22 11.90
C LYS A 33 -5.33 -17.93 13.20
N SER A 34 -4.96 -18.98 13.93
CA SER A 34 -4.15 -18.87 15.15
C SER A 34 -2.79 -18.19 14.93
N GLU A 35 -2.18 -18.31 13.76
CA GLU A 35 -0.93 -17.60 13.42
C GLU A 35 -1.19 -16.11 13.17
N VAL A 36 -2.31 -15.78 12.51
CA VAL A 36 -2.72 -14.38 12.32
C VAL A 36 -2.99 -13.70 13.66
N LEU A 37 -3.69 -14.39 14.57
CA LEU A 37 -4.05 -13.85 15.89
C LEU A 37 -2.85 -13.55 16.79
N LYS A 38 -1.67 -14.15 16.53
CA LYS A 38 -0.43 -13.76 17.23
C LYS A 38 0.02 -12.35 16.86
N LEU A 39 -0.35 -11.85 15.68
CA LEU A 39 0.03 -10.54 15.17
C LEU A 39 -0.93 -9.43 15.60
N THR A 40 -2.16 -9.78 15.96
CA THR A 40 -3.21 -8.83 16.35
C THR A 40 -3.09 -8.37 17.79
N GLY A 41 -2.40 -9.13 18.64
CA GLY A 41 -2.55 -8.98 20.10
C GLY A 41 -3.94 -9.42 20.56
N ASP A 42 -4.26 -9.13 21.82
CA ASP A 42 -5.59 -9.38 22.38
C ASP A 42 -6.53 -8.23 22.04
N PHE A 43 -7.65 -8.54 21.40
CA PHE A 43 -8.70 -7.59 21.06
C PHE A 43 -10.07 -8.03 21.61
N LYS A 44 -10.09 -9.04 22.47
CA LYS A 44 -11.33 -9.51 23.08
C LYS A 44 -11.97 -8.37 23.87
N ASP A 45 -13.26 -8.17 23.66
CA ASP A 45 -14.06 -7.11 24.30
C ASP A 45 -13.58 -5.67 24.02
N SER A 46 -12.61 -5.49 23.11
CA SER A 46 -12.14 -4.17 22.67
C SER A 46 -13.22 -3.44 21.87
N LYS A 47 -13.28 -2.12 22.02
CA LYS A 47 -14.25 -1.25 21.38
C LYS A 47 -13.63 0.12 21.12
N LEU A 48 -14.17 0.83 20.14
CA LEU A 48 -13.87 2.25 19.98
C LEU A 48 -14.55 3.05 21.10
N GLU A 49 -13.82 4.03 21.63
CA GLU A 49 -14.35 4.96 22.63
C GLU A 49 -15.16 6.10 22.00
N GLU A 50 -14.79 6.50 20.77
CA GLU A 50 -15.39 7.60 20.02
C GLU A 50 -15.86 7.15 18.63
N ASP A 51 -16.73 7.96 18.02
CA ASP A 51 -17.22 7.72 16.67
C ASP A 51 -16.16 8.11 15.64
N VAL A 52 -15.86 7.20 14.69
CA VAL A 52 -14.86 7.41 13.64
C VAL A 52 -15.56 7.50 12.29
N ARG A 53 -15.52 8.68 11.68
CA ARG A 53 -16.02 8.89 10.31
C ARG A 53 -14.89 8.68 9.31
N ILE A 54 -15.00 7.63 8.52
CA ILE A 54 -14.05 7.31 7.45
C ILE A 54 -14.62 7.80 6.12
N LEU A 55 -13.76 8.42 5.32
CA LEU A 55 -14.02 8.71 3.92
C LEU A 55 -13.18 7.79 3.04
N TRP A 56 -13.83 6.94 2.25
CA TRP A 56 -13.15 6.10 1.27
C TRP A 56 -13.12 6.79 -0.09
N LEU A 57 -11.92 7.18 -0.53
CA LEU A 57 -11.67 7.81 -1.83
C LEU A 57 -11.20 6.78 -2.85
N TYR A 58 -11.98 6.64 -3.92
CA TYR A 58 -11.70 5.72 -5.03
C TYR A 58 -11.88 6.42 -6.38
N GLY A 59 -11.44 5.77 -7.46
CA GLY A 59 -11.51 6.29 -8.81
C GLY A 59 -11.80 5.21 -9.85
N PRO A 60 -11.76 5.54 -11.14
CA PRO A 60 -11.90 4.56 -12.21
C PRO A 60 -10.70 3.60 -12.22
N GLU A 61 -10.94 2.35 -12.61
CA GLU A 61 -9.87 1.36 -12.78
C GLU A 61 -8.91 1.78 -13.90
N ASP A 62 -7.60 1.67 -13.69
CA ASP A 62 -6.57 2.08 -14.65
C ASP A 62 -5.67 0.93 -15.16
N HIS A 63 -5.81 -0.27 -14.61
CA HIS A 63 -5.08 -1.47 -15.03
C HIS A 63 -6.00 -2.56 -15.57
N ARG A 64 -5.54 -3.81 -15.72
CA ARG A 64 -6.40 -4.97 -15.98
C ARG A 64 -6.94 -5.51 -14.66
N GLY A 65 -8.02 -6.30 -14.71
CA GLY A 65 -8.57 -6.91 -13.50
C GLY A 65 -7.55 -7.73 -12.71
N GLY A 66 -7.62 -7.60 -11.39
CA GLY A 66 -6.66 -8.16 -10.43
C GLY A 66 -5.50 -7.21 -10.10
N GLU A 67 -5.35 -6.11 -10.83
CA GLU A 67 -4.35 -5.07 -10.63
C GLU A 67 -5.09 -3.73 -10.50
N HIS A 68 -4.81 -2.98 -9.43
CA HIS A 68 -5.45 -1.68 -9.16
C HIS A 68 -6.98 -1.75 -9.20
N ASP A 69 -7.61 -2.81 -8.68
CA ASP A 69 -9.07 -2.95 -8.64
C ASP A 69 -9.67 -2.04 -7.55
N TYR A 70 -9.57 -0.72 -7.70
CA TYR A 70 -10.00 0.29 -6.74
C TYR A 70 -11.45 0.09 -6.28
N VAL A 71 -12.34 -0.23 -7.22
CA VAL A 71 -13.77 -0.45 -6.92
C VAL A 71 -13.96 -1.73 -6.12
N ARG A 72 -13.24 -2.80 -6.50
CA ARG A 72 -13.34 -4.10 -5.81
C ARG A 72 -12.79 -4.03 -4.40
N ILE A 73 -11.68 -3.31 -4.19
CA ILE A 73 -11.08 -3.14 -2.86
C ILE A 73 -11.95 -2.24 -1.97
N LYS A 74 -12.57 -1.19 -2.52
CA LYS A 74 -13.61 -0.43 -1.79
C LYS A 74 -14.75 -1.34 -1.34
N GLU A 75 -15.29 -2.16 -2.24
CA GLU A 75 -16.40 -3.08 -1.92
C GLU A 75 -16.01 -4.17 -0.92
N LEU A 76 -14.72 -4.50 -0.83
CA LEU A 76 -14.19 -5.38 0.20
C LEU A 76 -14.11 -4.66 1.55
N PHE A 77 -13.47 -3.49 1.63
CA PHE A 77 -13.15 -2.85 2.91
C PHE A 77 -14.29 -2.01 3.49
N VAL A 78 -15.11 -1.34 2.68
CA VAL A 78 -16.20 -0.51 3.20
C VAL A 78 -17.16 -1.31 4.08
N PRO A 79 -17.64 -2.51 3.68
CA PRO A 79 -18.47 -3.34 4.56
C PRO A 79 -17.72 -3.88 5.78
N LEU A 80 -16.42 -4.19 5.66
CA LEU A 80 -15.60 -4.63 6.78
C LEU A 80 -15.48 -3.52 7.83
N LEU A 81 -15.17 -2.30 7.42
CA LEU A 81 -15.07 -1.15 8.31
C LEU A 81 -16.40 -0.82 8.99
N LYS A 82 -17.51 -0.85 8.24
CA LYS A 82 -18.87 -0.66 8.77
C LYS A 82 -19.30 -1.78 9.74
N SER A 83 -18.60 -2.91 9.81
CA SER A 83 -18.89 -3.98 10.78
C SER A 83 -18.45 -3.63 12.20
N ILE A 84 -17.53 -2.68 12.35
CA ILE A 84 -17.05 -2.21 13.65
C ILE A 84 -18.02 -1.16 14.20
N PRO A 85 -18.57 -1.36 15.43
CA PRO A 85 -19.40 -0.36 16.07
C PRO A 85 -18.69 1.00 16.15
N ARG A 86 -19.46 2.09 15.95
CA ARG A 86 -18.98 3.48 15.91
C ARG A 86 -18.16 3.90 14.70
N ILE A 87 -17.93 3.01 13.73
CA ILE A 87 -17.38 3.39 12.42
C ILE A 87 -18.53 3.70 11.45
N THR A 88 -18.50 4.89 10.85
CA THR A 88 -19.27 5.18 9.64
C THR A 88 -18.31 5.35 8.47
N VAL A 89 -18.75 4.96 7.27
CA VAL A 89 -17.94 5.12 6.06
C VAL A 89 -18.77 5.77 4.97
N ASP A 90 -18.33 6.96 4.55
CA ASP A 90 -18.78 7.66 3.36
C ASP A 90 -17.82 7.40 2.20
N GLU A 91 -18.28 7.60 0.97
CA GLU A 91 -17.49 7.36 -0.23
C GLU A 91 -17.33 8.67 -1.03
N ALA A 92 -16.13 8.89 -1.56
CA ALA A 92 -15.84 9.95 -2.51
C ALA A 92 -15.26 9.35 -3.80
N TYR A 93 -15.66 9.93 -4.94
CA TYR A 93 -15.15 9.53 -6.25
C TYR A 93 -14.24 10.60 -6.81
N GLN A 94 -13.01 10.23 -7.15
CA GLN A 94 -11.92 11.07 -7.67
C GLN A 94 -11.38 12.16 -6.72
N PHE A 95 -12.24 12.90 -6.03
CA PHE A 95 -11.83 13.86 -5.00
C PHE A 95 -12.96 14.15 -3.99
N PRO A 96 -12.65 14.34 -2.68
CA PRO A 96 -13.63 14.75 -1.67
C PRO A 96 -14.21 16.15 -1.87
N THR A 97 -15.47 16.36 -1.48
CA THR A 97 -16.02 17.71 -1.28
C THR A 97 -15.48 18.33 0.01
N GLN A 98 -15.63 19.65 0.19
CA GLN A 98 -15.27 20.31 1.44
C GLN A 98 -16.06 19.75 2.63
N GLU A 99 -17.36 19.50 2.46
CA GLU A 99 -18.20 18.91 3.51
C GLU A 99 -17.71 17.52 3.92
N GLN A 100 -17.29 16.70 2.94
CA GLN A 100 -16.71 15.39 3.23
C GLN A 100 -15.40 15.49 4.01
N PHE A 101 -14.52 16.45 3.66
CA PHE A 101 -13.32 16.72 4.46
C PHE A 101 -13.64 17.23 5.86
N ASP A 102 -14.61 18.12 6.01
CA ASP A 102 -14.97 18.72 7.30
C ASP A 102 -15.54 17.68 8.29
N GLN A 103 -16.12 16.60 7.79
CA GLN A 103 -16.73 15.54 8.61
C GLN A 103 -15.81 14.33 8.85
N ALA A 104 -14.83 14.08 7.97
CA ALA A 104 -13.99 12.90 8.07
C ALA A 104 -12.96 13.01 9.19
N ALA A 105 -12.80 11.93 9.96
CA ALA A 105 -11.65 11.73 10.83
C ALA A 105 -10.48 11.10 10.06
N LEU A 106 -10.79 10.22 9.10
CA LEU A 106 -9.82 9.50 8.28
C LEU A 106 -10.22 9.47 6.82
N LEU A 107 -9.30 9.87 5.93
CA LEU A 107 -9.35 9.60 4.50
C LEU A 107 -8.56 8.33 4.18
N ILE A 108 -9.19 7.32 3.60
CA ILE A 108 -8.49 6.18 2.97
C ILE A 108 -8.53 6.39 1.47
N GLN A 109 -7.37 6.53 0.83
CA GLN A 109 -7.27 6.75 -0.62
C GLN A 109 -6.61 5.57 -1.32
N TYR A 110 -7.32 5.00 -2.29
CA TYR A 110 -6.83 3.97 -3.21
C TYR A 110 -7.45 4.19 -4.58
N LEU A 111 -6.71 4.92 -5.42
CA LEU A 111 -7.14 5.35 -6.74
C LEU A 111 -5.97 5.88 -7.54
N HIS A 112 -6.17 5.91 -8.86
CA HIS A 112 -5.51 6.86 -9.74
C HIS A 112 -6.01 8.27 -9.47
N LEU A 113 -5.19 9.11 -8.85
CA LEU A 113 -5.59 10.50 -8.58
C LEU A 113 -5.79 11.27 -9.90
N PRO A 114 -6.88 12.03 -10.05
CA PRO A 114 -7.03 12.95 -11.18
C PRO A 114 -6.01 14.10 -11.06
N ASP A 115 -5.89 14.91 -12.11
CA ASP A 115 -5.11 16.15 -12.07
C ASP A 115 -5.77 17.16 -11.10
N LEU A 116 -5.31 17.16 -9.84
CA LEU A 116 -5.87 17.97 -8.77
C LEU A 116 -5.51 19.44 -8.92
N THR A 117 -6.50 20.33 -8.84
CA THR A 117 -6.31 21.78 -8.89
C THR A 117 -5.60 22.31 -7.65
N ASP A 118 -5.10 23.54 -7.72
CA ASP A 118 -4.47 24.22 -6.59
C ASP A 118 -5.43 24.43 -5.41
N GLU A 119 -6.72 24.64 -5.69
CA GLU A 119 -7.77 24.72 -4.68
C GLU A 119 -7.97 23.36 -4.00
N GLN A 120 -8.01 22.27 -4.76
CA GLN A 120 -8.10 20.91 -4.21
C GLN A 120 -6.89 20.57 -3.33
N PHE A 121 -5.68 20.93 -3.73
CA PHE A 121 -4.50 20.78 -2.87
C PHE A 121 -4.60 21.63 -1.60
N ALA A 122 -5.11 22.85 -1.68
CA ALA A 122 -5.30 23.69 -0.50
C ALA A 122 -6.34 23.09 0.47
N MET A 123 -7.45 22.54 -0.05
CA MET A 123 -8.45 21.82 0.74
C MET A 123 -7.83 20.60 1.43
N TYR A 124 -7.06 19.81 0.69
CA TYR A 124 -6.44 18.60 1.22
C TYR A 124 -5.37 18.93 2.28
N GLN A 125 -4.49 19.89 2.01
CA GLN A 125 -3.51 20.33 3.00
C GLN A 125 -4.18 20.84 4.28
N LYS A 126 -5.26 21.63 4.15
CA LYS A 126 -6.04 22.12 5.30
C LYS A 126 -6.66 20.98 6.10
N PHE A 127 -7.18 19.95 5.43
CA PHE A 127 -7.71 18.74 6.10
C PHE A 127 -6.62 18.08 6.95
N VAL A 128 -5.45 17.80 6.38
CA VAL A 128 -4.35 17.16 7.10
C VAL A 128 -3.84 18.06 8.23
N ASP A 129 -3.51 19.31 7.95
CA ASP A 129 -3.00 20.25 8.95
C ASP A 129 -3.99 20.45 10.11
N GLY A 130 -5.29 20.37 9.81
CA GLY A 130 -6.39 20.49 10.78
C GLY A 130 -6.55 19.30 11.73
N GLY A 131 -5.94 18.15 11.44
CA GLY A 131 -6.07 16.92 12.23
C GLY A 131 -6.65 15.73 11.47
N GLY A 132 -7.01 15.89 10.20
CA GLY A 132 -7.47 14.80 9.35
C GLY A 132 -6.39 13.74 9.19
N ALA A 133 -6.73 12.49 9.48
CA ALA A 133 -5.86 11.34 9.24
C ALA A 133 -5.94 10.91 7.78
N VAL A 134 -4.85 10.35 7.25
CA VAL A 134 -4.81 9.81 5.89
C VAL A 134 -4.16 8.43 5.86
N VAL A 135 -4.76 7.51 5.10
CA VAL A 135 -4.13 6.27 4.65
C VAL A 135 -3.97 6.30 3.13
N SER A 136 -2.73 6.38 2.65
CA SER A 136 -2.40 6.40 1.21
C SER A 136 -1.93 5.05 0.75
N LEU A 137 -2.69 4.42 -0.16
CA LEU A 137 -2.42 3.07 -0.66
C LEU A 137 -1.89 3.12 -2.11
N HIS A 138 -0.74 2.49 -2.33
CA HIS A 138 -0.11 2.21 -3.64
C HIS A 138 -0.09 3.42 -4.59
N GLU A 139 -0.91 3.35 -5.65
CA GLU A 139 -0.97 4.34 -6.74
C GLU A 139 -1.29 5.74 -6.22
N SER A 140 -2.07 5.86 -5.15
CA SER A 140 -2.52 7.16 -4.61
C SER A 140 -1.40 8.11 -4.15
N CYS A 141 -0.15 7.66 -4.12
CA CYS A 141 1.03 8.51 -3.93
C CYS A 141 1.62 9.05 -5.25
N ILE A 142 0.95 8.86 -6.39
CA ILE A 142 1.38 9.34 -7.70
C ILE A 142 0.48 10.49 -8.15
N MET A 143 1.09 11.61 -8.53
CA MET A 143 0.39 12.73 -9.14
C MET A 143 0.79 12.87 -10.61
N ARG A 144 -0.21 13.04 -11.47
CA ARG A 144 -0.04 13.38 -12.88
C ARG A 144 -0.85 14.67 -13.13
N PRO A 145 -0.21 15.77 -13.56
CA PRO A 145 1.18 15.90 -14.01
C PRO A 145 2.22 15.86 -12.86
N VAL A 146 3.44 15.43 -13.21
CA VAL A 146 4.52 15.18 -12.23
C VAL A 146 5.04 16.43 -11.53
N ASP A 147 4.88 17.60 -12.13
CA ASP A 147 5.26 18.89 -11.53
C ASP A 147 4.40 19.26 -10.30
N ARG A 148 3.26 18.58 -10.11
CA ARG A 148 2.41 18.69 -8.92
C ARG A 148 2.76 17.69 -7.81
N ALA A 149 3.73 16.79 -8.03
CA ALA A 149 4.10 15.77 -7.04
C ALA A 149 4.56 16.37 -5.70
N GLU A 150 5.21 17.54 -5.70
CA GLU A 150 5.61 18.25 -4.48
C GLU A 150 4.41 18.72 -3.63
N LYS A 151 3.28 19.06 -4.28
CA LYS A 151 2.04 19.43 -3.59
C LYS A 151 1.38 18.20 -2.97
N LEU A 152 1.33 17.08 -3.70
CA LEU A 152 0.84 15.82 -3.13
C LEU A 152 1.71 15.38 -1.94
N ALA A 153 3.04 15.40 -2.08
CA ALA A 153 3.95 15.08 -0.97
C ALA A 153 3.78 16.00 0.24
N ALA A 154 3.33 17.25 0.07
CA ALA A 154 3.03 18.12 1.21
C ALA A 154 1.82 17.61 2.03
N CYS A 155 0.83 17.04 1.35
CA CYS A 155 -0.35 16.45 1.97
C CYS A 155 -0.05 15.09 2.62
N ILE A 156 0.69 14.21 1.92
CA ILE A 156 0.84 12.80 2.33
C ILE A 156 2.27 12.38 2.71
N GLY A 157 3.21 13.32 2.76
CA GLY A 157 4.61 13.10 3.12
C GLY A 157 5.49 12.63 1.97
N SER A 158 5.03 11.66 1.18
CA SER A 158 5.80 11.09 0.05
C SER A 158 5.02 11.06 -1.25
N SER A 159 5.70 11.25 -2.40
CA SER A 159 5.07 11.20 -3.72
C SER A 159 6.04 10.78 -4.83
N TRP A 160 5.53 10.19 -5.91
CA TRP A 160 6.31 9.80 -7.08
C TRP A 160 6.92 11.00 -7.81
N LYS A 161 8.26 11.03 -7.95
CA LYS A 161 9.01 12.12 -8.62
C LYS A 161 9.17 11.94 -10.13
N GLY A 162 8.42 11.03 -10.73
CA GLY A 162 8.55 10.67 -12.13
C GLY A 162 9.66 9.66 -12.42
N ASN A 163 9.57 9.04 -13.60
CA ASN A 163 10.36 7.88 -14.00
C ASN A 163 11.87 8.14 -14.18
N LYS A 164 12.30 9.41 -14.12
CA LYS A 164 13.72 9.77 -14.13
C LYS A 164 14.39 9.54 -12.76
N THR A 165 13.62 9.54 -11.68
CA THR A 165 14.14 9.45 -10.30
C THR A 165 13.55 8.27 -9.56
N SER A 166 12.22 8.21 -9.50
CA SER A 166 11.51 7.15 -8.80
C SER A 166 11.54 5.87 -9.62
N LYS A 167 11.55 4.74 -8.92
CA LYS A 167 11.67 3.41 -9.49
C LYS A 167 10.54 2.52 -8.98
N TRP A 168 10.16 1.55 -9.80
CA TRP A 168 9.14 0.57 -9.46
C TRP A 168 9.56 -0.81 -9.97
N SER A 169 9.12 -1.86 -9.29
CA SER A 169 9.19 -3.23 -9.79
C SER A 169 8.35 -4.17 -8.93
N LYS A 170 7.99 -5.31 -9.50
CA LYS A 170 7.41 -6.44 -8.76
C LYS A 170 8.45 -7.08 -7.85
N PHE A 171 8.00 -7.69 -6.77
CA PHE A 171 8.81 -8.49 -5.86
C PHE A 171 8.06 -9.73 -5.41
N ASP A 172 8.84 -10.67 -4.90
CA ASP A 172 8.37 -11.92 -4.32
C ASP A 172 9.14 -12.20 -3.04
N HIS A 173 9.03 -13.42 -2.53
CA HIS A 173 9.63 -13.86 -1.27
C HIS A 173 11.16 -13.77 -1.22
N ALA A 174 11.85 -13.56 -2.34
CA ALA A 174 13.29 -13.27 -2.34
C ALA A 174 13.62 -11.88 -1.79
N HIS A 175 12.62 -10.98 -1.75
CA HIS A 175 12.73 -9.63 -1.20
C HIS A 175 11.62 -9.38 -0.17
N PRO A 176 11.74 -9.90 1.06
CA PRO A 176 10.76 -9.65 2.10
C PRO A 176 10.68 -8.16 2.45
N LEU A 177 9.54 -7.78 3.04
CA LEU A 177 9.30 -6.47 3.62
C LEU A 177 9.80 -6.49 5.07
N TYR A 178 10.85 -5.72 5.35
CA TYR A 178 11.37 -5.48 6.69
C TYR A 178 10.60 -4.34 7.36
N LEU A 179 10.27 -4.51 8.64
CA LEU A 179 9.44 -3.59 9.41
C LEU A 179 10.26 -2.89 10.50
N ASN A 180 10.01 -1.60 10.72
CA ASN A 180 10.47 -0.91 11.92
C ASN A 180 9.61 -1.32 13.12
N THR A 181 10.01 -2.39 13.81
CA THR A 181 9.25 -2.95 14.94
C THR A 181 9.37 -2.13 16.24
N ASP A 182 10.18 -1.07 16.25
CA ASP A 182 10.19 -0.06 17.33
C ASP A 182 9.08 0.99 17.16
N HIS A 183 8.64 1.23 15.92
CA HIS A 183 7.60 2.22 15.63
C HIS A 183 6.23 1.74 16.14
N PRO A 184 5.41 2.60 16.79
CA PRO A 184 4.14 2.18 17.41
C PRO A 184 3.19 1.44 16.47
N ALA A 185 3.13 1.82 15.18
CA ALA A 185 2.30 1.13 14.20
C ALA A 185 2.68 -0.35 14.00
N PHE A 186 3.96 -0.72 14.09
CA PHE A 186 4.44 -2.09 13.83
C PHE A 186 5.05 -2.77 15.05
N LYS A 187 4.86 -2.20 16.24
CA LYS A 187 5.36 -2.76 17.49
C LYS A 187 4.82 -4.17 17.75
N GLY A 188 5.74 -5.09 18.01
CA GLY A 188 5.45 -6.50 18.30
C GLY A 188 5.14 -7.36 17.07
N LEU A 189 5.28 -6.81 15.85
CA LEU A 189 5.24 -7.61 14.62
C LEU A 189 6.61 -8.28 14.36
N PRO A 190 6.67 -9.30 13.48
CA PRO A 190 7.93 -9.88 13.02
C PRO A 190 8.81 -8.83 12.32
N ASP A 191 10.13 -8.99 12.41
CA ASP A 191 11.11 -8.10 11.77
C ASP A 191 10.94 -8.03 10.24
N SER A 192 10.38 -9.07 9.63
CA SER A 192 10.06 -9.09 8.22
C SER A 192 8.84 -9.96 7.90
N ILE A 193 8.16 -9.64 6.80
CA ILE A 193 7.07 -10.43 6.24
C ILE A 193 7.32 -10.70 4.75
N LYS A 194 6.77 -11.81 4.24
CA LYS A 194 6.86 -12.17 2.83
C LYS A 194 5.57 -11.82 2.12
N LEU A 195 5.67 -11.13 0.99
CA LEU A 195 4.56 -10.81 0.10
C LEU A 195 5.00 -11.03 -1.35
N ASN A 196 4.03 -11.20 -2.25
CA ASN A 196 4.23 -11.06 -3.68
C ASN A 196 3.44 -9.83 -4.10
N ASP A 197 4.11 -8.77 -4.57
CA ASP A 197 3.43 -7.54 -4.96
C ASP A 197 4.29 -6.64 -5.85
N GLU A 198 3.88 -5.40 -6.06
CA GLU A 198 4.68 -4.31 -6.61
C GLU A 198 4.97 -3.24 -5.55
N SER A 199 6.13 -2.57 -5.66
CA SER A 199 6.52 -1.47 -4.78
C SER A 199 7.27 -0.39 -5.54
N TYR A 200 7.23 0.82 -4.99
CA TYR A 200 7.96 1.99 -5.46
C TYR A 200 9.07 2.36 -4.48
N TRP A 201 10.09 3.07 -4.96
CA TRP A 201 11.13 3.67 -4.12
C TRP A 201 11.77 4.88 -4.80
N ASN A 202 12.63 5.58 -4.07
CA ASN A 202 13.18 6.89 -4.47
C ASN A 202 12.07 7.92 -4.70
N LEU A 203 11.13 8.00 -3.76
CA LEU A 203 10.04 8.99 -3.79
C LEU A 203 10.56 10.38 -3.38
N LEU A 204 9.80 11.43 -3.76
CA LEU A 204 9.85 12.69 -3.02
C LEU A 204 9.46 12.42 -1.58
N LYS A 205 10.15 13.07 -0.64
CA LYS A 205 9.88 12.96 0.79
C LYS A 205 10.00 14.32 1.45
N LYS A 206 9.04 14.65 2.31
CA LYS A 206 9.14 15.79 3.22
C LYS A 206 10.00 15.44 4.43
N ASP A 207 10.48 16.47 5.13
CA ASP A 207 11.43 16.29 6.23
C ASP A 207 10.84 15.50 7.42
N ASN A 208 9.53 15.59 7.64
CA ASN A 208 8.83 14.90 8.72
C ASN A 208 8.35 13.48 8.33
N VAL A 209 8.88 12.91 7.26
CA VAL A 209 8.59 11.52 6.87
C VAL A 209 9.48 10.57 7.67
N GLU A 210 8.87 9.58 8.30
CA GLU A 210 9.58 8.43 8.86
C GLU A 210 9.30 7.19 8.01
N VAL A 211 10.36 6.51 7.57
CA VAL A 211 10.22 5.21 6.88
C VAL A 211 10.09 4.13 7.94
N ILE A 212 9.02 3.34 7.85
CA ILE A 212 8.72 2.28 8.82
C ILE A 212 8.61 0.89 8.17
N GLY A 213 8.76 0.81 6.85
CA GLY A 213 8.89 -0.44 6.12
C GLY A 213 9.73 -0.27 4.85
N ALA A 214 10.56 -1.27 4.58
CA ALA A 214 11.45 -1.29 3.42
C ALA A 214 11.61 -2.71 2.89
N ILE A 215 11.70 -2.86 1.58
CA ILE A 215 11.96 -4.16 0.94
C ILE A 215 13.45 -4.29 0.62
N ALA A 216 14.03 -5.43 0.97
CA ALA A 216 15.44 -5.75 0.69
C ALA A 216 15.58 -7.28 0.48
N PRO A 217 16.71 -7.78 -0.07
CA PRO A 217 16.95 -9.21 -0.23
C PRO A 217 16.88 -9.99 1.09
N ALA A 218 16.40 -11.23 1.04
CA ALA A 218 16.06 -12.06 2.20
C ALA A 218 17.23 -12.42 3.13
N ASP A 219 18.47 -12.24 2.70
CA ASP A 219 19.68 -12.39 3.53
C ASP A 219 19.99 -11.13 4.37
N THR A 220 19.17 -10.08 4.24
CA THR A 220 19.28 -8.89 5.07
C THR A 220 18.87 -9.18 6.52
N LYS A 221 19.68 -8.70 7.46
CA LYS A 221 19.55 -9.05 8.88
C LYS A 221 18.28 -8.50 9.54
N ASP A 222 18.02 -7.21 9.38
CA ASP A 222 16.99 -6.45 10.09
C ASP A 222 16.63 -5.18 9.30
N PHE A 223 15.66 -4.40 9.78
CA PHE A 223 15.21 -3.18 9.13
C PHE A 223 16.32 -2.11 8.96
N ALA A 224 17.18 -1.93 9.96
CA ALA A 224 18.27 -0.96 9.89
C ALA A 224 19.32 -1.36 8.85
N ALA A 225 19.56 -2.67 8.66
CA ALA A 225 20.38 -3.20 7.58
C ALA A 225 19.68 -3.07 6.22
N ALA A 226 18.36 -3.30 6.15
CA ALA A 226 17.56 -3.14 4.93
C ALA A 226 17.67 -1.73 4.37
N LEU A 227 17.54 -0.69 5.21
CA LEU A 227 17.68 0.70 4.80
C LEU A 227 19.05 1.05 4.20
N LYS A 228 20.09 0.28 4.50
CA LYS A 228 21.47 0.49 3.99
C LYS A 228 21.81 -0.44 2.82
N HIS A 229 20.91 -1.36 2.47
CA HIS A 229 21.17 -2.34 1.43
C HIS A 229 21.20 -1.67 0.03
N PRO A 230 22.14 -2.03 -0.87
CA PRO A 230 22.21 -1.42 -2.21
C PRO A 230 20.94 -1.62 -3.07
N GLU A 231 20.24 -2.72 -2.84
CA GLU A 231 18.98 -3.08 -3.53
C GLU A 231 17.73 -2.68 -2.73
N VAL A 232 17.86 -1.81 -1.73
CA VAL A 232 16.72 -1.37 -0.93
C VAL A 232 15.67 -0.70 -1.81
N ARG A 233 14.42 -1.09 -1.60
CA ARG A 233 13.25 -0.32 -2.02
C ARG A 233 12.75 0.38 -0.77
N SER A 234 13.31 1.56 -0.53
CA SER A 234 12.96 2.38 0.62
C SER A 234 11.52 2.87 0.48
N ASP A 235 10.94 3.33 1.59
CA ASP A 235 9.64 4.01 1.59
C ASP A 235 8.46 3.09 1.27
N THR A 236 8.63 1.77 1.43
CA THR A 236 7.54 0.80 1.22
C THR A 236 6.37 1.09 2.15
N PHE A 237 6.66 1.43 3.41
CA PHE A 237 5.71 2.02 4.34
C PHE A 237 6.34 3.25 4.98
N TRP A 238 5.55 4.31 5.11
CA TRP A 238 5.98 5.54 5.76
C TRP A 238 4.89 6.13 6.65
N THR A 239 5.33 6.93 7.60
CA THR A 239 4.48 7.83 8.37
C THR A 239 4.89 9.27 8.12
N TYR A 240 3.94 10.17 8.28
CA TYR A 240 4.16 11.61 8.12
C TYR A 240 3.20 12.39 9.03
N THR A 241 3.67 13.52 9.56
CA THR A 241 2.87 14.42 10.37
C THR A 241 2.92 15.84 9.79
N SER A 242 1.75 16.46 9.65
CA SER A 242 1.60 17.87 9.24
C SER A 242 0.50 18.52 10.07
N GLY A 243 0.81 19.66 10.67
CA GLY A 243 -0.09 20.29 11.66
C GLY A 243 -0.47 19.31 12.75
N LYS A 244 -1.76 18.99 12.86
CA LYS A 244 -2.31 17.99 13.80
C LYS A 244 -2.54 16.62 13.18
N GLY A 245 -2.47 16.50 11.85
CA GLY A 245 -2.79 15.28 11.13
C GLY A 245 -1.64 14.29 11.08
N ARG A 246 -2.00 13.03 10.89
CA ARG A 246 -1.08 11.91 10.71
C ARG A 246 -1.42 11.15 9.44
N VAL A 247 -0.40 10.81 8.69
CA VAL A 247 -0.51 10.07 7.43
C VAL A 247 0.26 8.79 7.54
N PHE A 248 -0.40 7.67 7.23
CA PHE A 248 0.23 6.38 7.02
C PHE A 248 0.16 6.05 5.54
N GLY A 249 1.29 5.77 4.92
CA GLY A 249 1.35 5.48 3.50
C GLY A 249 2.06 4.19 3.20
N THR A 250 1.69 3.58 2.08
CA THR A 250 2.37 2.40 1.54
C THR A 250 2.44 2.43 0.03
N THR A 251 3.56 1.97 -0.52
CA THR A 251 3.72 1.78 -1.97
C THR A 251 3.30 0.39 -2.42
N THR A 252 2.75 -0.46 -1.55
CA THR A 252 2.23 -1.79 -1.89
C THR A 252 0.71 -1.78 -1.99
N GLY A 253 0.12 -2.84 -2.54
CA GLY A 253 -1.31 -2.95 -2.84
C GLY A 253 -1.59 -2.85 -4.34
N HIS A 254 -0.69 -3.35 -5.20
CA HIS A 254 -0.94 -3.39 -6.64
C HIS A 254 -1.97 -4.48 -6.97
N TYR A 255 -1.82 -5.65 -6.36
CA TYR A 255 -2.70 -6.79 -6.61
C TYR A 255 -3.87 -6.89 -5.64
N THR A 256 -5.03 -7.30 -6.17
CA THR A 256 -6.25 -7.54 -5.39
C THR A 256 -6.04 -8.62 -4.32
N TYR A 257 -5.25 -9.64 -4.62
CA TYR A 257 -4.96 -10.72 -3.69
C TYR A 257 -4.11 -10.25 -2.49
N THR A 258 -3.32 -9.17 -2.61
CA THR A 258 -2.54 -8.61 -1.48
C THR A 258 -3.46 -8.17 -0.36
N PHE A 259 -4.63 -7.61 -0.69
CA PHE A 259 -5.66 -7.20 0.28
C PHE A 259 -6.40 -8.39 0.93
N HIS A 260 -6.14 -9.61 0.47
CA HIS A 260 -6.63 -10.85 1.07
C HIS A 260 -5.54 -11.59 1.85
N ASP A 261 -4.31 -11.05 1.92
CA ASP A 261 -3.30 -11.53 2.85
C ASP A 261 -3.59 -11.01 4.26
N PRO A 262 -3.78 -11.90 5.26
CA PRO A 262 -4.14 -11.47 6.61
C PRO A 262 -3.03 -10.69 7.31
N THR A 263 -1.76 -10.96 7.00
CA THR A 263 -0.63 -10.22 7.57
C THR A 263 -0.60 -8.80 7.00
N TYR A 264 -0.86 -8.65 5.71
CA TYR A 264 -1.00 -7.33 5.08
C TYR A 264 -2.16 -6.53 5.68
N ARG A 265 -3.31 -7.16 5.93
CA ARG A 265 -4.42 -6.51 6.63
C ARG A 265 -4.02 -6.03 8.03
N VAL A 266 -3.27 -6.81 8.80
CA VAL A 266 -2.76 -6.37 10.11
C VAL A 266 -1.91 -5.10 9.97
N LEU A 267 -1.03 -5.01 8.97
CA LEU A 267 -0.24 -3.79 8.72
C LEU A 267 -1.12 -2.58 8.43
N LEU A 268 -2.11 -2.73 7.53
CA LEU A 268 -3.01 -1.65 7.18
C LEU A 268 -3.86 -1.19 8.37
N LEU A 269 -4.43 -2.12 9.13
CA LEU A 269 -5.29 -1.81 10.28
C LEU A 269 -4.52 -1.14 11.41
N ARG A 270 -3.27 -1.57 11.67
CA ARG A 270 -2.40 -0.89 12.63
C ARG A 270 -1.94 0.49 12.16
N GLY A 271 -1.66 0.64 10.86
CA GLY A 271 -1.38 1.94 10.26
C GLY A 271 -2.56 2.91 10.35
N MET A 272 -3.77 2.43 10.08
CA MET A 272 -5.02 3.17 10.27
C MET A 272 -5.18 3.64 11.72
N ALA A 273 -5.00 2.73 12.68
CA ALA A 273 -5.11 3.06 14.10
C ALA A 273 -4.06 4.08 14.55
N TRP A 274 -2.82 3.95 14.07
CA TRP A 274 -1.75 4.92 14.35
C TRP A 274 -2.07 6.31 13.78
N ALA A 275 -2.62 6.38 12.56
CA ALA A 275 -2.99 7.64 11.93
C ALA A 275 -4.16 8.32 12.67
N LEU A 276 -5.12 7.53 13.15
CA LEU A 276 -6.24 7.98 13.98
C LEU A 276 -5.86 8.26 15.45
N ASP A 277 -4.66 7.88 15.88
CA ASP A 277 -4.20 7.93 17.28
C ASP A 277 -5.11 7.16 18.25
N ILE A 278 -5.56 5.97 17.84
CA ILE A 278 -6.42 5.07 18.63
C ILE A 278 -5.73 3.72 18.89
N ASP A 279 -6.28 2.96 19.84
CA ASP A 279 -5.90 1.55 20.02
C ASP A 279 -6.23 0.75 18.74
N PRO A 280 -5.29 -0.05 18.17
CA PRO A 280 -5.58 -0.92 17.04
C PRO A 280 -6.52 -2.09 17.35
N ALA A 281 -6.65 -2.51 18.61
CA ALA A 281 -7.37 -3.72 18.99
C ALA A 281 -8.81 -3.81 18.41
N PRO A 282 -9.65 -2.75 18.46
CA PRO A 282 -11.00 -2.79 17.89
C PRO A 282 -11.04 -3.05 16.37
N LEU A 283 -9.96 -2.78 15.64
CA LEU A 283 -9.88 -3.00 14.19
C LEU A 283 -9.36 -4.41 13.84
N MET A 284 -8.69 -5.09 14.76
CA MET A 284 -8.03 -6.37 14.51
C MET A 284 -8.94 -7.53 14.06
N PRO A 285 -10.24 -7.61 14.44
CA PRO A 285 -11.14 -8.63 13.88
C PRO A 285 -11.17 -8.63 12.34
N LEU A 286 -10.97 -7.47 11.70
CA LEU A 286 -11.02 -7.32 10.24
C LEU A 286 -9.86 -8.00 9.51
N ALA A 287 -8.78 -8.35 10.22
CA ALA A 287 -7.63 -9.05 9.65
C ALA A 287 -7.98 -10.44 9.10
N THR A 288 -9.03 -11.08 9.62
CA THR A 288 -9.45 -12.44 9.23
C THR A 288 -10.86 -12.49 8.63
N GLN A 289 -11.66 -11.45 8.86
CA GLN A 289 -13.06 -11.41 8.45
C GLN A 289 -13.23 -11.51 6.93
N GLY A 290 -14.11 -12.43 6.51
CA GLY A 290 -14.45 -12.65 5.11
C GLY A 290 -13.39 -13.40 4.30
N ILE A 291 -12.28 -13.80 4.92
CA ILE A 291 -11.17 -14.52 4.25
C ILE A 291 -10.69 -15.74 5.03
N THR A 292 -11.54 -16.29 5.92
CA THR A 292 -11.27 -17.54 6.64
C THR A 292 -12.12 -18.66 6.04
N ASP A 293 -11.50 -19.79 5.67
CA ASP A 293 -12.19 -20.96 5.11
C ASP A 293 -12.76 -21.90 6.19
N ASP A 294 -13.38 -23.00 5.76
CA ASP A 294 -13.99 -24.02 6.63
C ASP A 294 -12.97 -24.82 7.44
N LYS A 295 -11.67 -24.67 7.14
CA LYS A 295 -10.54 -25.32 7.82
C LYS A 295 -9.77 -24.36 8.73
N ASP A 296 -10.32 -23.17 8.98
CA ASP A 296 -9.70 -22.11 9.79
C ASP A 296 -8.37 -21.61 9.20
N LEU A 297 -8.21 -21.71 7.87
CA LEU A 297 -7.13 -21.07 7.14
C LEU A 297 -7.58 -19.70 6.63
N VAL A 298 -6.70 -18.72 6.76
CA VAL A 298 -6.97 -17.32 6.44
C VAL A 298 -6.13 -16.90 5.24
N GLY A 299 -6.79 -16.41 4.18
CA GLY A 299 -6.14 -15.96 2.96
C GLY A 299 -6.96 -16.26 1.72
N THR A 300 -6.31 -16.23 0.55
CA THR A 300 -6.89 -16.67 -0.72
C THR A 300 -5.88 -17.49 -1.51
N LYS A 301 -6.37 -18.43 -2.31
CA LYS A 301 -5.57 -19.13 -3.35
C LYS A 301 -5.87 -18.59 -4.74
N ASP A 302 -6.88 -17.75 -4.86
CA ASP A 302 -7.27 -17.11 -6.10
C ASP A 302 -6.32 -15.94 -6.39
N ALA A 303 -5.74 -15.92 -7.59
CA ALA A 303 -4.94 -14.82 -8.08
C ALA A 303 -5.79 -13.59 -8.45
N MET A 304 -7.12 -13.72 -8.51
CA MET A 304 -8.09 -12.64 -8.70
C MET A 304 -7.95 -11.86 -10.02
N MET A 305 -7.28 -12.45 -11.00
CA MET A 305 -6.97 -11.84 -12.30
C MET A 305 -8.13 -11.87 -13.31
N ASP A 306 -9.23 -12.54 -12.97
CA ASP A 306 -10.41 -12.71 -13.83
C ASP A 306 -11.45 -11.58 -13.66
N TYR A 307 -11.20 -10.64 -12.75
CA TYR A 307 -12.04 -9.48 -12.56
C TYR A 307 -12.21 -8.69 -13.86
N LYS A 308 -13.42 -8.20 -14.08
CA LYS A 308 -13.71 -7.32 -15.21
C LYS A 308 -13.88 -5.91 -14.68
N ASN A 309 -12.96 -5.04 -15.06
CA ASN A 309 -13.03 -3.63 -14.71
C ASN A 309 -14.38 -3.04 -15.08
N ARG A 310 -14.88 -2.20 -14.18
CA ARG A 310 -16.15 -1.51 -14.37
C ARG A 310 -15.88 -0.20 -15.10
N LYS A 311 -16.73 0.09 -16.07
CA LYS A 311 -16.82 1.44 -16.63
C LYS A 311 -17.72 2.22 -15.69
N LEU A 312 -17.12 3.06 -14.85
CA LEU A 312 -17.81 4.00 -13.98
C LEU A 312 -17.93 5.36 -14.66
#